data_AF-A0A1G5TAN1-F1
#
_entry.id   AF-A0A1G5TAN1-F1
#
_cell.length_a   1.000
_cell.length_b   1.000
_cell.length_c   1.000
_cell.angle_alpha   90.00
_cell.angle_beta   90.00
_cell.angle_gamma   90.00
#
_symmetry.space_group_name_H-M   'P 1'
#
loop_
_entity.id
_entity.type
_entity.pdbx_description
1 polymer ?
#
loop_
_entity_poly.entity_id
_entity_poly.type
_entity_poly.pdbx_seq_one_letter_code
_entity_poly.pdbx_strand_id
1 'polypeptide(L)' 'MADTPKPLSEGQQYIFRPFITLPNGTVLWARNYGKRAFRIPVGPVSER' A
#
# COMPACT_ATOMS: atom_id res chain seq x y z
N MET A 1 29.33 -2.70 -9.35
CA MET A 1 28.44 -1.56 -9.15
C MET A 1 27.25 -2.08 -8.36
N ALA A 2 27.26 -1.91 -7.04
CA ALA A 2 26.20 -2.44 -6.20
C ALA A 2 24.97 -1.54 -6.36
N ASP A 3 23.87 -2.11 -6.85
CA ASP A 3 22.53 -1.53 -6.77
C ASP A 3 22.24 -1.32 -5.29
N THR A 4 22.55 -0.12 -4.81
CA THR A 4 22.31 0.26 -3.42
C THR A 4 20.81 0.50 -3.33
N PRO A 5 20.05 -0.26 -2.53
CA PRO A 5 18.62 -0.04 -2.44
C PRO A 5 18.40 1.41 -2.00
N LYS A 6 17.81 2.21 -2.88
CA LYS A 6 17.46 3.61 -2.64
C LYS A 6 16.78 3.68 -1.26
N PRO A 7 17.25 4.50 -0.32
CA PRO A 7 16.60 4.62 0.98
C PRO A 7 15.13 4.96 0.74
N LEU A 8 14.24 4.22 1.42
CA LEU A 8 12.80 4.49 1.41
C LEU A 8 12.63 5.98 1.68
N SER A 9 12.13 6.73 0.69
CA SER A 9 11.99 8.18 0.76
C SER A 9 11.32 8.56 2.09
N GLU A 10 12.03 9.34 2.92
CA GLU A 10 11.51 9.84 4.19
C GLU A 10 10.14 10.49 3.95
N GLY A 11 9.07 9.87 4.47
CA GLY A 11 7.70 10.35 4.31
C GLY A 11 6.71 9.37 3.69
N GLN A 12 7.14 8.20 3.20
CA GLN A 12 6.19 7.21 2.68
C GLN A 12 5.52 6.43 3.82
N GLN A 13 4.32 6.85 4.19
CA GLN A 13 3.50 6.15 5.16
C GLN A 13 2.69 5.04 4.46
N TYR A 14 2.25 4.05 5.24
CA TYR A 14 1.37 3.00 4.74
C TYR A 14 0.27 2.77 5.76
N ILE A 15 -0.96 2.59 5.27
CA ILE A 15 -2.04 2.00 6.06
C ILE A 15 -2.23 0.55 5.67
N PHE A 16 -2.62 -0.24 6.66
CA PHE A 16 -2.96 -1.64 6.47
C PHE A 16 -4.45 -1.81 6.73
N ARG A 17 -5.20 -2.16 5.70
CA ARG A 17 -6.66 -2.35 5.81
C ARG A 17 -7.05 -3.82 5.60
N PRO A 18 -7.93 -4.40 6.43
CA PRO A 18 -8.41 -5.77 6.24
C PRO A 18 -9.34 -5.91 5.03
N PHE A 19 -9.91 -4.80 4.56
CA PHE A 19 -10.73 -4.73 3.36
C PHE A 19 -10.49 -3.44 2.58
N ILE A 20 -10.76 -3.47 1.27
CA ILE A 20 -10.82 -2.29 0.40
C ILE A 20 -12.14 -2.31 -0.38
N THR A 21 -12.65 -1.12 -0.68
CA THR A 21 -13.83 -0.96 -1.52
C THR A 21 -13.37 -0.47 -2.89
N LEU A 22 -13.75 -1.20 -3.93
CA LEU A 22 -13.50 -0.81 -5.31
C LEU A 22 -14.47 0.30 -5.76
N PRO A 23 -14.14 1.09 -6.80
CA PRO A 23 -15.02 2.15 -7.30
C PRO A 23 -16.42 1.67 -7.72
N ASN A 24 -16.56 0.39 -8.07
CA ASN A 24 -17.85 -0.24 -8.42
C ASN A 24 -18.66 -0.70 -7.19
N GLY A 25 -18.19 -0.43 -5.97
CA GLY A 25 -18.86 -0.82 -4.72
C GLY A 25 -18.49 -2.21 -4.19
N THR A 26 -17.73 -3.01 -4.94
CA THR A 26 -17.31 -4.34 -4.49
C THR A 26 -16.30 -4.25 -3.34
N VAL A 27 -16.57 -4.98 -2.26
CA VAL A 27 -15.66 -5.08 -1.10
C VAL A 27 -14.74 -6.30 -1.24
N LEU A 28 -13.44 -6.05 -1.32
CA LEU A 28 -12.43 -7.10 -1.29
C LEU A 28 -11.92 -7.27 0.14
N TRP A 29 -11.95 -8.51 0.63
CA TRP A 29 -11.41 -8.87 1.95
C TRP A 29 -10.05 -9.54 1.79
N ALA A 30 -9.05 -9.10 2.54
CA ALA A 30 -7.68 -9.63 2.44
C ALA A 30 -7.62 -11.14 2.73
N ARG A 31 -8.48 -11.62 3.65
CA ARG A 31 -8.59 -13.03 4.04
C ARG A 31 -8.94 -13.96 2.88
N ASN A 32 -9.70 -13.47 1.89
CA ASN A 32 -10.08 -14.27 0.72
C ASN A 32 -8.89 -14.59 -0.18
N TYR A 33 -7.78 -13.86 0.00
CA TYR A 33 -6.52 -14.03 -0.73
C TYR A 33 -5.40 -14.58 0.16
N GLY A 34 -5.73 -15.14 1.34
CA GLY A 34 -4.74 -15.62 2.30
C GLY A 34 -3.89 -14.52 2.97
N LYS A 35 -4.33 -13.26 2.89
CA LYS A 35 -3.61 -12.10 3.44
C LYS A 35 -4.29 -11.58 4.71
N ARG A 36 -3.50 -10.97 5.60
CA ARG A 36 -4.01 -10.31 6.80
C ARG A 36 -4.57 -8.91 6.52
N ALA A 37 -3.95 -8.18 5.58
CA ALA A 37 -4.36 -6.84 5.19
C ALA A 37 -3.84 -6.47 3.78
N PHE A 38 -4.47 -5.47 3.18
CA PHE A 38 -3.96 -4.73 2.04
C PHE A 38 -3.01 -3.64 2.53
N ARG A 39 -1.81 -3.58 1.94
CA ARG A 39 -0.84 -2.49 2.17
C ARG A 39 -1.16 -1.37 1.19
N ILE A 40 -1.57 -0.22 1.71
CA ILE A 40 -1.96 0.94 0.92
C ILE A 40 -0.99 2.08 1.25
N PRO A 41 -0.22 2.60 0.28
CA PRO A 41 0.61 3.77 0.51
C PRO A 41 -0.28 4.97 0.84
N VAL A 42 0.04 5.67 1.92
CA VAL A 42 -0.56 6.95 2.30
C VAL A 42 0.57 7.93 2.49
N GLY A 43 0.42 9.16 2.02
CA GLY A 43 1.50 10.14 2.07
C GLY A 43 1.53 10.93 0.77
N PRO A 44 2.13 12.12 0.79
CA PRO A 44 2.14 12.96 -0.39
C PRO A 44 2.82 12.19 -1.51
N VAL A 45 2.10 12.03 -2.62
CA VAL A 45 2.73 11.75 -3.90
C VAL A 45 3.55 13.00 -4.18
N SER A 46 4.78 13.06 -3.66
CA SER A 46 5.71 14.14 -3.98
C SER A 46 6.17 13.88 -5.40
N GLU A 47 5.31 14.23 -6.35
CA GLU A 47 5.65 14.50 -7.73
C GLU A 47 6.52 15.76 -7.71
N ARG A 48 7.84 15.57 -7.64
CA ARG A 48 8.83 16.59 -7.98
C ARG A 48 9.80 15.99 -8.98
#